data_AF-A0A5R8NE63-F1
#
_entry.id   AF-A0A5R8NE63-F1
#
_cell.length_a   1.000
_cell.length_b   1.000
_cell.length_c   1.000
_cell.angle_alpha   90.00
_cell.angle_beta   90.00
_cell.angle_gamma   90.00
#
_symmetry.space_group_name_H-M   'P 1'
#
loop_
_entity.id
_entity.type
_entity.pdbx_description
1 polymer ?
#
loop_
_entity_poly.entity_id
_entity_poly.type
_entity_poly.pdbx_seq_one_letter_code
_entity_poly.pdbx_strand_id
1 'polypeptide(L)'
;MAMGYNGSQGELQGFADKFFTHVETMGAHMTVLRDLQVQFQAPLTGATGKATQDEFTRAIEKGTRLQNFLNEAVDALKTSGARVGNQDIDGSVAVGKSTNFNF
;
A
#
# COMPACT_ATOMS: atom_id res chain seq x y z
N MET A 1 18.92 0.28 -24.40
CA MET A 1 17.55 0.81 -24.33
C MET A 1 16.89 0.10 -23.16
N ALA A 2 16.85 0.71 -21.98
CA ALA A 2 16.03 0.17 -20.90
C ALA A 2 14.59 0.12 -21.45
N MET A 3 13.94 -1.04 -21.34
CA MET A 3 12.52 -1.19 -21.68
C MET A 3 11.75 -0.19 -20.81
N GLY A 4 11.47 0.98 -21.38
CA GLY A 4 10.74 2.04 -20.73
C GLY A 4 9.39 1.47 -20.31
N TYR A 5 9.11 1.57 -19.02
CA TYR A 5 7.81 1.20 -18.48
C TYR A 5 6.74 1.99 -19.25
N ASN A 6 5.91 1.30 -20.04
CA ASN A 6 4.91 1.91 -20.92
C ASN A 6 3.60 2.26 -20.16
N GLY A 7 3.57 2.04 -18.83
CA GLY A 7 2.45 2.41 -17.99
C GLY A 7 2.51 3.90 -17.69
N SER A 8 1.53 4.64 -18.16
CA SER A 8 1.40 6.08 -17.93
C SER A 8 1.35 6.38 -16.42
N GLN A 9 1.77 7.59 -16.03
CA GLN A 9 1.65 8.08 -14.64
C GLN A 9 0.24 7.83 -14.07
N GLY A 10 -0.81 8.04 -14.88
CA GLY A 10 -2.20 7.82 -14.48
C GLY A 10 -2.53 6.36 -14.16
N GLU A 11 -1.91 5.39 -14.84
CA GLU A 11 -2.09 3.96 -14.54
C GLU A 11 -1.39 3.55 -13.25
N LEU A 12 -0.18 4.05 -13.00
CA LEU A 12 0.54 3.83 -11.74
C LEU A 12 -0.22 4.44 -10.56
N GLN A 13 -0.74 5.65 -10.72
CA GLN A 13 -1.52 6.33 -9.70
C GLN A 13 -2.86 5.60 -9.45
N GLY A 14 -3.58 5.24 -10.51
CA GLY A 14 -4.84 4.50 -10.39
C GLY A 14 -4.67 3.10 -9.79
N PHE A 15 -3.54 2.43 -10.07
CA PHE A 15 -3.18 1.19 -9.39
C PHE A 15 -2.87 1.43 -7.91
N ALA A 16 -2.08 2.45 -7.57
CA ALA A 16 -1.76 2.80 -6.19
C ALA A 16 -3.01 3.11 -5.36
N ASP A 17 -4.00 3.80 -5.92
CA ASP A 17 -5.26 4.13 -5.24
C ASP A 17 -6.14 2.89 -5.00
N LYS A 18 -6.25 2.00 -6.00
CA LYS A 18 -6.95 0.71 -5.84
C LYS A 18 -6.25 -0.15 -4.80
N PHE A 19 -4.93 -0.22 -4.86
CA PHE A 19 -4.14 -0.99 -3.91
C PHE A 19 -4.29 -0.43 -2.49
N PHE A 20 -4.24 0.88 -2.31
CA PHE A 20 -4.51 1.56 -1.04
C PHE A 20 -5.88 1.20 -0.45
N THR A 21 -6.93 1.15 -1.28
CA THR A 21 -8.28 0.74 -0.84
C THR A 21 -8.29 -0.69 -0.26
N HIS A 22 -7.51 -1.61 -0.84
CA HIS A 22 -7.33 -2.95 -0.28
C HIS A 22 -6.57 -2.94 1.05
N VAL A 23 -5.58 -2.07 1.20
CA VAL A 23 -4.83 -1.89 2.46
C VAL A 23 -5.72 -1.31 3.57
N GLU A 24 -6.60 -0.35 3.25
CA GLU A 24 -7.61 0.16 4.18
C GLU A 24 -8.59 -0.93 4.62
N THR A 25 -9.09 -1.72 3.66
CA THR A 25 -9.98 -2.86 3.95
C THR A 25 -9.30 -3.84 4.90
N MET A 26 -8.01 -4.12 4.70
CA MET A 26 -7.22 -4.93 5.62
C MET A 26 -7.14 -4.30 7.02
N GLY A 27 -6.93 -2.98 7.12
CA GLY A 27 -6.96 -2.25 8.40
C GLY A 27 -8.30 -2.39 9.14
N ALA A 28 -9.42 -2.36 8.43
CA ALA A 28 -10.74 -2.62 8.99
C ALA A 28 -10.85 -4.06 9.54
N HIS A 29 -10.40 -5.07 8.79
CA HIS A 29 -10.34 -6.45 9.27
C HIS A 29 -9.45 -6.61 10.50
N MET A 30 -8.31 -5.93 10.56
CA MET A 30 -7.43 -5.94 11.74
C MET A 30 -8.11 -5.35 12.97
N THR A 31 -8.93 -4.32 12.79
CA THR A 31 -9.71 -3.71 13.88
C THR A 31 -10.75 -4.69 14.42
N VAL A 32 -11.48 -5.38 13.54
CA VAL A 32 -12.43 -6.43 13.92
C VAL A 32 -11.72 -7.57 14.66
N LEU A 33 -10.56 -8.00 14.18
CA LEU A 33 -9.80 -9.07 14.83
C LEU A 33 -9.36 -8.72 16.26
N ARG A 34 -8.96 -7.46 16.49
CA ARG A 34 -8.63 -6.95 17.84
C ARG A 34 -9.86 -6.89 18.74
N ASP A 35 -11.00 -6.45 18.21
CA ASP A 35 -12.24 -6.42 18.99
C ASP A 35 -12.68 -7.84 19.40
N LEU A 36 -12.60 -8.80 18.47
CA LEU A 36 -12.84 -10.21 18.78
C LEU A 36 -11.89 -10.74 19.87
N GLN A 37 -10.60 -10.39 19.83
CA GLN A 37 -9.66 -10.79 20.89
C GLN A 37 -10.14 -10.31 22.27
N VAL A 38 -10.58 -9.04 22.39
CA VAL A 38 -11.08 -8.48 23.65
C VAL A 38 -12.36 -9.17 24.09
N GLN A 39 -13.31 -9.41 23.18
CA GLN A 39 -14.56 -10.12 23.49
C GLN A 39 -14.30 -11.55 23.98
N PHE A 40 -13.32 -12.24 23.39
CA PHE A 40 -12.98 -13.61 23.75
C PHE A 40 -12.04 -13.73 24.96
N GLN A 41 -11.42 -12.65 25.45
CA GLN A 41 -10.58 -12.71 26.66
C GLN A 41 -11.34 -13.16 27.90
N ALA A 42 -12.60 -12.73 28.07
CA ALA A 42 -13.41 -13.08 29.23
C ALA A 42 -13.86 -14.56 29.30
N PRO A 43 -14.36 -15.19 28.21
CA PRO A 43 -14.80 -16.59 28.26
C PRO A 43 -13.66 -17.62 28.14
N LEU A 44 -12.50 -17.25 27.59
CA LEU A 44 -11.39 -18.17 27.33
C LEU A 44 -10.54 -18.42 28.59
N THR A 45 -11.00 -19.32 29.45
CA THR A 45 -10.24 -19.81 30.62
C THR A 45 -9.58 -21.17 30.35
N GLY A 46 -8.54 -21.51 31.14
CA GLY A 46 -7.81 -22.78 30.99
C GLY A 46 -6.79 -22.81 29.85
N ALA A 47 -6.16 -23.97 29.63
CA ALA A 47 -5.04 -24.13 28.68
C ALA A 47 -5.44 -23.82 27.24
N THR A 48 -6.64 -24.23 26.81
CA THR A 48 -7.20 -23.91 25.48
C THR A 48 -7.45 -22.42 25.34
N GLY A 49 -7.98 -21.76 26.37
CA GLY A 49 -8.21 -20.33 26.36
C GLY A 49 -6.92 -19.52 26.17
N LYS A 50 -5.87 -19.90 26.89
CA LYS A 50 -4.54 -19.31 26.71
C LYS A 50 -4.01 -19.54 25.28
N ALA A 51 -4.11 -20.75 24.74
CA ALA A 51 -3.65 -21.05 23.38
C ALA A 51 -4.38 -20.20 22.33
N THR A 52 -5.68 -19.99 22.49
CA THR A 52 -6.47 -19.13 21.61
C THR A 52 -6.05 -17.65 21.73
N GLN A 53 -5.83 -17.15 22.95
CA GLN A 53 -5.32 -15.78 23.16
C GLN A 53 -3.93 -15.56 22.55
N ASP A 54 -3.03 -16.56 22.69
CA ASP A 54 -1.70 -16.54 22.07
C ASP A 54 -1.81 -16.49 20.54
N GLU A 55 -2.77 -17.21 19.94
CA GLU A 55 -2.95 -17.24 18.49
C GLU A 55 -3.59 -15.97 17.94
N PHE A 56 -4.54 -15.35 18.65
CA PHE A 56 -5.01 -14.00 18.33
C PHE A 56 -3.86 -13.00 18.34
N THR A 57 -3.00 -13.06 19.36
CA THR A 57 -1.83 -12.17 19.47
C THR A 57 -0.90 -12.36 18.27
N ARG A 58 -0.56 -13.61 17.92
CA ARG A 58 0.25 -13.92 16.73
C ARG A 58 -0.39 -13.46 15.43
N ALA A 59 -1.70 -13.63 15.27
CA ALA A 59 -2.43 -13.17 14.09
C ALA A 59 -2.42 -11.64 13.97
N ILE A 60 -2.60 -10.93 15.09
CA ILE A 60 -2.57 -9.47 15.14
C ILE A 60 -1.18 -8.93 14.80
N GLU A 61 -0.12 -9.52 15.34
CA GLU A 61 1.26 -9.14 15.03
C GLU A 61 1.58 -9.35 13.54
N LYS A 62 1.25 -10.51 12.99
CA LYS A 62 1.46 -10.81 11.56
C LYS A 62 0.68 -9.85 10.67
N GLY A 63 -0.60 -9.62 10.99
CA GLY A 63 -1.44 -8.71 10.25
C GLY A 63 -0.94 -7.26 10.31
N THR A 64 -0.45 -6.80 11.46
CA THR A 64 0.14 -5.45 11.60
C THR A 64 1.40 -5.30 10.75
N ARG A 65 2.29 -6.32 10.74
CA ARG A 65 3.51 -6.31 9.90
C ARG A 65 3.16 -6.28 8.41
N LEU A 66 2.20 -7.08 8.00
CA LEU A 66 1.74 -7.11 6.61
C LEU A 66 1.10 -5.77 6.23
N GLN A 67 0.25 -5.19 7.08
CA GLN A 67 -0.36 -3.87 6.81
C GLN A 67 0.72 -2.79 6.64
N ASN A 68 1.73 -2.75 7.50
CA ASN A 68 2.85 -1.81 7.38
C ASN A 68 3.60 -1.98 6.06
N PHE A 69 3.93 -3.22 5.70
CA PHE A 69 4.58 -3.54 4.43
C PHE A 69 3.74 -3.08 3.22
N LEU A 70 2.42 -3.29 3.26
CA LEU A 70 1.54 -2.87 2.18
C LEU A 70 1.42 -1.34 2.09
N ASN A 71 1.40 -0.64 3.22
CA ASN A 71 1.46 0.83 3.26
C ASN A 71 2.76 1.36 2.63
N GLU A 72 3.91 0.77 2.99
CA GLU A 72 5.20 1.11 2.37
C GLU A 72 5.18 0.89 0.84
N ALA A 73 4.54 -0.18 0.38
CA ALA A 73 4.37 -0.44 -1.04
C ALA A 73 3.47 0.60 -1.73
N VAL A 74 2.37 1.04 -1.10
CA VAL A 74 1.53 2.15 -1.61
C VAL A 74 2.35 3.44 -1.72
N ASP A 75 3.13 3.77 -0.69
CA ASP A 75 3.94 5.00 -0.68
C ASP A 75 5.04 4.96 -1.75
N ALA A 76 5.67 3.81 -1.95
CA ALA A 76 6.64 3.60 -3.03
C ALA A 76 6.00 3.77 -4.41
N LEU A 77 4.79 3.23 -4.61
CA LEU A 77 4.05 3.37 -5.87
C LEU A 77 3.64 4.83 -6.14
N LYS A 78 3.14 5.54 -5.12
CA LYS A 78 2.81 6.97 -5.22
C LYS A 78 4.05 7.82 -5.52
N THR A 79 5.17 7.53 -4.85
CA THR A 79 6.45 8.22 -5.08
C THR A 79 6.99 7.95 -6.48
N SER A 80 6.89 6.71 -6.96
CA SER A 80 7.29 6.33 -8.31
C SER A 80 6.44 7.06 -9.37
N GLY A 81 5.11 7.08 -9.20
CA GLY A 81 4.21 7.84 -10.06
C GLY A 81 4.54 9.33 -10.11
N ALA A 82 4.84 9.94 -8.96
CA ALA A 82 5.26 11.35 -8.90
C ALA A 82 6.58 11.61 -9.63
N ARG A 83 7.55 10.70 -9.54
CA ARG A 83 8.83 10.80 -10.26
C ARG A 83 8.66 10.67 -11.77
N VAL A 84 7.81 9.75 -12.24
CA VAL A 84 7.48 9.60 -13.67
C VAL A 84 6.83 10.88 -14.19
N GLY A 85 5.87 11.45 -13.46
CA GLY A 85 5.24 12.71 -13.85
C GLY A 85 6.21 13.87 -13.98
N ASN A 86 7.14 14.03 -13.04
CA ASN A 86 8.17 15.07 -13.13
C ASN A 86 9.12 14.85 -14.32
N GLN A 87 9.49 13.60 -14.62
CA GLN A 87 10.31 13.28 -15.79
C GLN A 87 9.58 13.54 -17.11
N ASP A 88 8.28 13.23 -17.18
CA ASP A 88 7.45 13.51 -18.35
C ASP A 88 7.27 15.02 -18.55
N ILE A 89 7.10 15.80 -17.47
CA ILE A 89 7.04 17.27 -17.53
C ILE A 89 8.39 17.84 -17.99
N ASP A 90 9.50 17.42 -17.40
CA ASP A 90 10.84 17.91 -17.79
C ASP A 90 11.18 17.53 -19.25
N GLY A 91 10.84 16.31 -19.67
CA GLY A 91 10.99 15.84 -21.04
C GLY A 91 10.10 16.62 -22.02
N SER A 92 8.83 16.86 -21.66
CA SER A 92 7.88 17.67 -22.43
C SER A 92 8.37 19.12 -22.60
N VAL A 93 8.86 19.73 -21.52
CA VAL A 93 9.41 21.09 -21.56
C VAL A 93 10.70 21.15 -22.40
N ALA A 94 11.56 20.13 -22.32
CA ALA A 94 12.77 20.06 -23.14
C ALA A 94 12.45 19.88 -24.64
N VAL A 95 11.49 19.01 -24.99
CA VAL A 95 11.04 18.81 -26.37
C VAL A 95 10.33 20.07 -26.89
N GLY A 96 9.44 20.69 -26.11
CA GLY A 96 8.74 21.93 -26.47
C GLY A 96 9.65 23.14 -26.66
N LYS A 97 10.77 23.21 -25.91
CA LYS A 97 11.83 24.20 -26.17
C LYS A 97 12.61 23.91 -27.44
N SER A 98 12.80 22.63 -27.80
CA SER A 98 13.52 22.23 -29.02
C SER A 98 12.73 22.44 -30.32
N THR A 99 11.40 22.38 -30.27
CA THR A 99 10.51 22.64 -31.43
C THR A 99 10.26 24.12 -31.71
N ASN A 100 10.70 25.03 -30.82
CA ASN A 100 10.62 26.48 -31.02
C ASN A 100 11.90 27.08 -31.64
N PHE A 101 12.82 26.26 -32.13
CA PHE A 101 13.91 26.73 -32.99
C PHE A 101 13.43 26.81 -34.45
N ASN A 102 12.95 28.01 -34.79
CA ASN A 102 12.77 28.60 -36.12
C ASN A 102 13.32 27.79 -37.32
N PHE A 103 12.41 27.42 -38.22
CA PHE A 103 12.58 27.59 -39.67
C PHE A 103 11.32 28.24 -40.24
#